data_AF-A0A7J2S1R9-F1
#
_entry.id   AF-A0A7J2S1R9-F1
#
_cell.length_a   1.000
_cell.length_b   1.000
_cell.length_c   1.000
_cell.angle_alpha   90.00
_cell.angle_beta   90.00
_cell.angle_gamma   90.00
#
_symmetry.space_group_name_H-M   'P 1'
#
loop_
_entity.id
_entity.type
_entity.pdbx_description
1 polymer ?
#
loop_
_entity_poly.entity_id
_entity_poly.type
_entity_poly.pdbx_seq_one_letter_code
_entity_poly.pdbx_strand_id
1 'polypeptide(L)'
;LLKRKRITTIITTEKSHGLEKKEFDQYDFMGDGLIFLDRVSVNDLDVFLIKVQKMRGTKINGQTKVFEMTDKGIVISLDFSPGIFDIR
;
A
#
# COMPACT_ATOMS: atom_id res chain seq x y z
N LEU A 1 5.37 -22.03 10.58
CA LEU A 1 4.76 -22.32 11.90
C LEU A 1 3.42 -21.58 12.10
N LEU A 2 3.38 -20.26 11.91
CA LEU A 2 2.20 -19.41 12.17
C LEU A 2 0.94 -19.84 11.40
N LYS A 3 1.07 -20.10 10.09
CA LYS A 3 -0.06 -20.57 9.26
C LYS A 3 -0.68 -21.88 9.75
N ARG A 4 0.13 -22.82 10.26
CA ARG A 4 -0.38 -24.09 10.85
C ARG A 4 -1.16 -23.85 12.14
N LYS A 5 -0.78 -22.84 12.92
CA LYS A 5 -1.46 -22.44 14.15
C LYS A 5 -2.68 -21.54 13.91
N ARG A 6 -3.03 -21.25 12.64
CA ARG A 6 -4.14 -20.36 12.25
C ARG A 6 -4.05 -18.97 12.88
N ILE A 7 -2.84 -18.45 13.02
CA ILE A 7 -2.59 -17.11 13.56
C ILE A 7 -2.56 -16.10 12.41
N THR A 8 -3.48 -15.14 12.41
CA THR A 8 -3.44 -13.99 11.49
C THR A 8 -2.21 -13.15 11.80
N THR A 9 -1.37 -12.92 10.79
CA THR A 9 -0.06 -12.27 10.96
C THR A 9 0.09 -11.17 9.94
N ILE A 10 0.62 -10.02 10.37
CA ILE A 10 1.11 -8.95 9.49
C ILE A 10 2.64 -8.95 9.59
N ILE A 11 3.30 -8.88 8.44
CA ILE A 11 4.77 -8.80 8.34
C ILE A 11 5.08 -7.52 7.57
N THR A 12 6.06 -6.76 8.06
CA THR A 12 6.50 -5.49 7.46
C THR A 12 7.90 -5.65 6.89
N THR A 13 8.12 -5.12 5.69
CA THR A 13 9.42 -5.09 5.01
C THR A 13 9.62 -3.71 4.39
N GLU A 14 10.83 -3.17 4.48
CA GLU A 14 11.20 -1.91 3.82
C GLU A 14 11.83 -2.21 2.45
N LYS A 15 11.46 -1.43 1.43
CA LYS A 15 11.89 -1.64 0.04
C LYS A 15 12.09 -0.30 -0.64
N SER A 16 12.98 -0.27 -1.64
CA SER A 16 13.03 0.84 -2.59
C SER A 16 11.94 0.65 -3.65
N HIS A 17 10.68 0.68 -3.20
CA HIS A 17 9.49 0.50 -4.03
C HIS A 17 8.73 1.82 -4.13
N GLY A 18 8.46 2.27 -5.35
CA GLY A 18 7.73 3.52 -5.63
C GLY A 18 6.91 3.41 -6.92
N LEU A 19 6.20 4.47 -7.30
CA LEU A 19 5.44 4.53 -8.58
C LEU A 19 6.29 4.11 -9.80
N GLU A 20 7.57 4.50 -9.83
CA GLU A 20 8.48 4.23 -10.95
C GLU A 20 9.33 2.96 -10.80
N LYS A 21 9.47 2.43 -9.57
CA LYS A 21 10.34 1.28 -9.27
C LYS A 21 9.56 0.22 -8.52
N LYS A 22 9.34 -0.92 -9.17
CA LYS A 22 8.68 -2.09 -8.57
C LYS A 22 9.71 -3.11 -8.13
N GLU A 23 10.17 -2.99 -6.89
CA GLU A 23 11.01 -4.00 -6.26
C GLU A 23 10.12 -5.03 -5.55
N PHE A 24 10.30 -6.31 -5.90
CA PHE A 24 9.64 -7.44 -5.26
C PHE A 24 10.69 -8.34 -4.60
N ASP A 25 10.34 -8.92 -3.45
CA ASP A 25 11.16 -9.93 -2.78
C ASP A 25 10.43 -11.28 -2.68
N GLN A 26 11.13 -12.27 -2.14
CA GLN A 26 10.56 -13.61 -1.93
C GLN A 26 9.31 -13.61 -1.02
N TYR A 27 9.19 -12.66 -0.10
CA TYR A 27 8.09 -12.62 0.87
C TYR A 27 6.78 -12.20 0.20
N ASP A 28 6.83 -11.32 -0.83
CA ASP A 28 5.67 -10.91 -1.63
C ASP A 28 4.97 -12.09 -2.33
N PHE A 29 5.76 -13.06 -2.79
CA PHE A 29 5.24 -14.25 -3.47
C PHE A 29 4.73 -15.30 -2.50
N MET A 30 5.38 -15.45 -1.34
CA MET A 30 5.01 -16.39 -0.29
C MET A 30 3.75 -15.98 0.48
N GLY A 31 3.53 -14.67 0.67
CA GLY A 31 2.36 -14.14 1.38
C GLY A 31 1.03 -14.45 0.69
N ASP A 32 -0.01 -14.71 1.49
CA ASP A 32 -1.39 -14.83 0.99
C ASP A 32 -1.98 -13.45 0.65
N GLY A 33 -1.57 -12.41 1.38
CA GLY A 33 -1.91 -11.02 1.13
C GLY A 33 -0.66 -10.15 0.95
N LEU A 34 -0.81 -9.07 0.17
CA LEU A 34 0.22 -8.06 -0.04
C LEU A 34 -0.42 -6.67 -0.11
N ILE A 35 0.07 -5.77 0.75
CA ILE A 35 -0.31 -4.36 0.81
C ILE A 35 0.97 -3.55 0.62
N PHE A 36 0.98 -2.64 -0.34
CA PHE A 36 2.05 -1.65 -0.48
C PHE A 36 1.64 -0.34 0.17
N LEU A 37 2.61 0.23 0.87
CA LEU A 37 2.61 1.60 1.38
C LEU A 37 3.73 2.32 0.63
N ASP A 38 3.42 3.50 0.09
CA ASP A 38 4.34 4.29 -0.73
C ASP A 38 4.25 5.76 -0.33
N ARG A 39 5.28 6.54 -0.63
CA ARG A 39 5.33 7.98 -0.41
C ARG A 39 5.81 8.63 -1.71
N VAL A 40 5.02 9.56 -2.21
CA VAL A 40 5.32 10.31 -3.43
C VAL A 40 5.28 11.80 -3.12
N SER A 41 6.17 12.58 -3.74
CA SER A 41 6.16 14.04 -3.62
C SER A 41 5.41 14.63 -4.81
N VAL A 42 4.34 15.37 -4.56
CA VAL A 42 3.51 16.04 -5.57
C VAL A 42 3.44 17.52 -5.21
N ASN A 43 3.92 18.41 -6.07
CA ASN A 43 3.99 19.86 -5.80
C ASN A 43 4.64 20.19 -4.44
N ASP A 44 5.80 19.57 -4.16
CA ASP A 44 6.54 19.68 -2.89
C ASP A 44 5.78 19.19 -1.63
N LEU A 45 4.64 18.53 -1.79
CA LEU A 45 3.89 17.90 -0.72
C LEU A 45 4.07 16.38 -0.74
N ASP A 46 4.37 15.81 0.42
CA ASP A 46 4.44 14.37 0.59
C ASP A 46 3.04 13.77 0.69
N VAL A 47 2.70 12.92 -0.26
CA VAL A 47 1.44 12.18 -0.32
C VAL A 47 1.74 10.70 -0.03
N PHE A 48 1.03 10.13 0.93
CA PHE A 48 1.14 8.71 1.26
C PHE A 48 0.09 7.89 0.54
N LEU A 49 0.52 6.80 -0.08
CA LEU A 49 -0.32 5.94 -0.90
C LEU A 49 -0.41 4.54 -0.30
N ILE A 50 -1.59 3.94 -0.39
CA ILE A 50 -1.86 2.56 0.00
C ILE A 50 -2.50 1.81 -1.17
N LYS A 51 -2.04 0.58 -1.41
CA LYS A 51 -2.64 -0.31 -2.40
C LYS A 51 -2.62 -1.76 -1.96
N VAL A 52 -3.78 -2.42 -2.05
CA VAL A 52 -3.87 -3.88 -1.94
C VAL A 52 -3.47 -4.47 -3.29
N GLN A 53 -2.34 -5.16 -3.34
CA GLN A 53 -1.83 -5.77 -4.58
C GLN A 53 -2.36 -7.18 -4.79
N LYS A 54 -2.59 -7.92 -3.70
CA LYS A 54 -2.92 -9.34 -3.74
C LYS A 54 -3.63 -9.73 -2.45
N MET A 55 -4.70 -10.51 -2.58
CA MET A 55 -5.28 -11.31 -1.49
C MET A 55 -5.76 -12.63 -2.10
N ARG A 56 -5.08 -13.75 -1.81
CA ARG A 56 -5.45 -15.06 -2.36
C ARG A 56 -6.79 -15.51 -1.80
N GLY A 57 -7.71 -15.90 -2.68
CA GLY A 57 -9.05 -16.36 -2.29
C GLY A 57 -10.03 -15.25 -1.91
N THR A 58 -9.70 -13.98 -2.19
CA THR A 58 -10.58 -12.84 -1.89
C THR A 58 -10.54 -11.82 -3.03
N LYS A 59 -11.70 -11.32 -3.46
CA LYS A 59 -11.77 -10.23 -4.43
C LYS A 59 -11.25 -8.95 -3.78
N ILE A 60 -10.34 -8.25 -4.45
CA ILE A 60 -9.76 -7.00 -3.96
C ILE A 60 -10.20 -5.82 -4.81
N ASN A 61 -10.26 -4.64 -4.19
CA ASN A 61 -10.16 -3.38 -4.90
C ASN A 61 -8.67 -3.06 -5.07
N GLY A 62 -8.18 -3.14 -6.32
CA GLY A 62 -6.78 -2.89 -6.66
C GLY A 62 -6.44 -1.42 -6.93
N GLN A 63 -7.36 -0.48 -6.65
CA GLN A 63 -7.11 0.95 -6.75
C GLN A 63 -6.09 1.41 -5.70
N THR A 64 -5.19 2.31 -6.10
CA THR A 64 -4.33 3.05 -5.18
C THR A 64 -5.16 4.14 -4.51
N LYS A 65 -5.03 4.25 -3.19
CA LYS A 65 -5.70 5.27 -2.39
C LYS A 65 -4.69 6.13 -1.65
N VAL A 66 -5.07 7.35 -1.33
CA VAL A 66 -4.30 8.20 -0.42
C VAL A 66 -4.65 7.81 1.02
N PHE A 67 -3.68 7.90 1.91
CA PHE A 67 -3.94 7.84 3.33
C PHE A 67 -3.22 8.96 4.08
N GLU A 68 -3.75 9.31 5.23
CA GLU A 68 -3.18 10.31 6.13
C GLU A 68 -2.98 9.70 7.51
N MET A 69 -1.91 10.13 8.19
CA MET A 69 -1.70 9.82 9.59
C MET A 69 -2.30 10.94 10.44
N THR A 70 -3.33 10.60 11.21
CA THR A 70 -4.05 11.51 12.11
C THR A 70 -3.78 11.13 13.57
N ASP A 71 -4.28 11.95 14.50
CA ASP A 71 -4.33 11.62 15.93
C ASP A 71 -5.13 10.34 16.23
N LYS A 72 -6.01 9.93 15.31
CA LYS A 72 -6.81 8.68 15.37
C LYS A 72 -6.17 7.51 14.62
N GLY A 73 -4.96 7.68 14.08
CA GLY A 73 -4.27 6.68 13.28
C GLY A 73 -4.42 6.89 11.77
N ILE A 74 -4.37 5.79 11.01
CA ILE A 74 -4.38 5.82 9.54
C ILE A 74 -5.80 6.00 9.03
N VAL A 75 -6.04 7.06 8.28
CA VAL A 75 -7.32 7.35 7.60
C VAL A 75 -7.12 7.25 6.10
N ILE A 76 -7.91 6.41 5.44
CA ILE A 76 -7.86 6.23 3.98
C ILE A 76 -8.83 7.23 3.34
N SER A 77 -8.32 8.14 2.52
CA SER A 77 -9.12 9.09 1.75
C SER A 77 -9.48 8.52 0.35
N LEU A 78 -10.28 9.27 -0.41
CA LEU A 78 -10.78 8.83 -1.72
C LEU A 78 -9.66 8.66 -2.76
N ASP A 79 -10.02 8.04 -3.89
CA ASP A 79 -9.11 7.50 -4.89
C ASP A 79 -8.05 8.52 -5.36
N PHE A 80 -6.79 8.07 -5.42
CA PHE A 80 -5.71 8.88 -5.99
C PHE A 80 -5.92 9.05 -7.50
N SER A 81 -6.17 10.26 -7.95
CA SER A 81 -6.13 10.63 -9.37
C SER A 81 -4.96 11.59 -9.60
N PRO A 82 -3.98 11.23 -10.44
CA PRO A 82 -2.84 12.10 -10.75
C PRO A 82 -3.25 13.51 -11.22
N GLY A 83 -4.40 13.63 -11.88
CA GLY A 83 -4.91 14.91 -12.40
C GLY A 83 -5.65 15.79 -11.38
N ILE A 84 -5.82 15.35 -10.12
CA ILE A 84 -6.46 16.19 -9.08
C ILE A 84 -5.44 17.19 -8.48
N PHE A 85 -4.15 16.92 -8.60
CA PHE A 85 -3.09 17.83 -8.16
C PHE A 85 -2.56 18.76 -9.27
N ASP A 86 -3.16 18.70 -10.47
CA ASP A 86 -2.99 19.72 -11.52
C ASP A 86 -3.84 20.96 -11.17
N ILE A 87 -3.38 21.74 -10.19
CA ILE A 87 -3.91 23.08 -9.95
C ILE A 87 -2.84 24.07 -10.43
N ARG A 88 -3.06 24.53 -11.67
CA ARG A 88 -2.46 25.66 -12.41
C ARG A 88 -1.18 26.31 -11.87
#